data_AF-A0A6A4HYX3-F1
#
_entry.id   AF-A0A6A4HYX3-F1
#
_cell.length_a   1.000
_cell.length_b   1.000
_cell.length_c   1.000
_cell.angle_alpha   90.00
_cell.angle_beta   90.00
_cell.angle_gamma   90.00
#
_symmetry.space_group_name_H-M   'P 1'
#
loop_
_entity.id
_entity.type
_entity.pdbx_description
1 polymer ?
#
loop_
_entity_poly.entity_id
_entity_poly.type
_entity_poly.pdbx_seq_one_letter_code
_entity_poly.pdbx_strand_id
1 'polypeptide(L)'
;MGQSWKFISLDNAQRIGHGSMGKMGEFFWEENSIITLLIAPVVPASFLEDDTLDLSPKLDTSNELAPILTLPPELLLLITEYLISNYVDVLCLSLTCPIMWSATSRIRYLSLSTKPRRQSWAGSRLICLGGYAEDLPTGFITSSDLEQMDKKLGNPTVFEEDDGPTEPRDLALLYRASYAYFSAAERPTISRTSEKRDFWPEPKSNGDRWMLRNLSKKEFVIKNRLKGGMHGLIQALYTLISWSDDASISMQCEEEVSDAIICGPWAGDRIDVTLRSVHDSEKEGESWKDITVRVAGVVDGLSKSDYRGKFKFDEDD
;
A
#
# COMPACT_ATOMS: atom_id res chain seq x y z
N MET A 1 5.80 5.75 30.76
CA MET A 1 5.76 4.37 30.20
C MET A 1 5.21 4.47 28.79
N GLY A 2 5.22 3.39 28.00
CA GLY A 2 4.82 3.45 26.59
C GLY A 2 4.54 2.06 26.06
N GLN A 3 3.57 1.95 25.15
CA GLN A 3 3.21 0.69 24.53
C GLN A 3 3.97 0.43 23.23
N SER A 4 4.08 -0.84 22.86
CA SER A 4 4.69 -1.25 21.60
C SER A 4 3.69 -1.15 20.45
N TRP A 5 4.10 -0.65 19.29
CA TRP A 5 3.20 -0.50 18.12
C TRP A 5 3.58 -1.44 16.98
N LYS A 6 2.58 -1.87 16.21
CA LYS A 6 2.74 -2.76 15.05
C LYS A 6 1.97 -2.22 13.85
N PHE A 7 2.64 -2.06 12.72
CA PHE A 7 2.04 -1.59 11.48
C PHE A 7 1.67 -2.78 10.59
N ILE A 8 0.38 -2.91 10.25
CA ILE A 8 -0.21 -4.11 9.63
C ILE A 8 -0.99 -3.71 8.37
N SER A 9 -0.78 -4.45 7.28
CA SER A 9 -1.65 -4.47 6.10
C SER A 9 -2.42 -5.77 6.07
N LEU A 10 -3.73 -5.67 6.22
CA LEU A 10 -4.64 -6.82 6.30
C LEU A 10 -4.72 -7.56 4.95
N ASP A 11 -4.89 -6.81 3.86
CA ASP A 11 -5.08 -7.38 2.52
C ASP A 11 -3.82 -8.09 2.00
N ASN A 12 -2.63 -7.60 2.40
CA ASN A 12 -1.37 -8.24 2.07
C ASN A 12 -1.00 -9.35 3.06
N ALA A 13 -1.70 -9.45 4.20
CA ALA A 13 -1.32 -10.26 5.37
C ALA A 13 0.12 -9.99 5.82
N GLN A 14 0.56 -8.74 5.75
CA GLN A 14 1.94 -8.32 6.02
C GLN A 14 2.00 -7.35 7.20
N ARG A 15 3.15 -7.35 7.89
CA ARG A 15 3.49 -6.37 8.93
C ARG A 15 4.91 -5.87 8.75
N ILE A 16 5.23 -4.76 9.42
CA ILE A 16 6.55 -4.14 9.32
C ILE A 16 7.44 -4.59 10.47
N GLY A 17 8.59 -5.17 10.14
CA GLY A 17 9.60 -5.62 11.11
C GLY A 17 9.37 -7.04 11.66
N HIS A 18 10.43 -7.59 12.28
CA HIS A 18 10.42 -8.89 12.97
C HIS A 18 9.69 -8.83 14.33
N GLY A 19 9.55 -7.62 14.91
CA GLY A 19 8.88 -7.35 16.19
C GLY A 19 8.04 -6.07 16.13
N SER A 20 7.69 -5.51 17.29
CA SER A 20 7.08 -4.17 17.34
C SER A 20 8.04 -3.12 16.77
N MET A 21 7.49 -2.04 16.20
CA MET A 21 8.27 -0.86 15.76
C MET A 21 8.94 -0.11 16.94
N GLY A 22 8.72 -0.56 18.16
CA GLY A 22 9.09 0.13 19.38
C GLY A 22 7.90 0.90 19.92
N LYS A 23 8.17 1.89 20.76
CA LYS A 23 7.16 2.83 21.24
C LYS A 23 6.96 3.94 20.21
N MET A 24 5.76 4.51 20.13
CA MET A 24 5.47 5.53 19.12
C MET A 24 6.46 6.71 19.19
N GLY A 25 6.77 7.24 20.37
CA GLY A 25 7.79 8.29 20.53
C GLY A 25 9.23 7.92 20.14
N GLU A 26 9.53 6.64 19.88
CA GLU A 26 10.85 6.20 19.38
C GLU A 26 10.94 6.32 17.85
N PHE A 27 9.84 6.12 17.11
CA PHE A 27 9.86 6.08 15.64
C PHE A 27 8.99 7.13 14.96
N PHE A 28 8.11 7.84 15.67
CA PHE A 28 7.13 8.77 15.07
C PHE A 28 7.81 9.88 14.28
N TRP A 29 8.92 10.40 14.80
CA TRP A 29 9.71 11.45 14.16
C TRP A 29 10.80 10.91 13.22
N GLU A 30 11.01 9.60 13.16
CA GLU A 30 12.01 9.00 12.29
C GLU A 30 11.50 8.91 10.85
N GLU A 31 12.37 9.23 9.90
CA GLU A 31 12.12 8.88 8.51
C GLU A 31 12.17 7.36 8.34
N ASN A 32 11.13 6.80 7.75
CA ASN A 32 11.14 5.41 7.36
C ASN A 32 10.45 5.21 6.00
N SER A 33 10.68 4.04 5.43
CA SER A 33 10.23 3.70 4.09
C SER A 33 8.78 3.19 4.02
N ILE A 34 7.97 3.33 5.08
CA ILE A 34 6.59 2.81 5.07
C ILE A 34 5.77 3.50 3.99
N ILE A 35 5.94 4.81 3.87
CA ILE A 35 5.21 5.60 2.88
C ILE A 35 5.49 5.15 1.45
N THR A 36 6.69 4.59 1.18
CA THR A 36 7.04 4.09 -0.16
C THR A 36 6.27 2.83 -0.54
N LEU A 37 5.81 2.06 0.45
CA LEU A 37 4.91 0.93 0.25
C LEU A 37 3.50 1.37 -0.12
N LEU A 38 3.08 2.55 0.33
CA LEU A 38 1.72 3.04 0.09
C LEU A 38 1.54 3.70 -1.27
N ILE A 39 2.62 3.90 -2.03
CA ILE A 39 2.51 4.66 -3.26
C ILE A 39 1.83 3.84 -4.34
N ALA A 40 0.76 4.42 -4.86
CA ALA A 40 -0.02 3.89 -5.96
C ALA A 40 0.88 3.75 -7.18
N PRO A 41 1.13 2.52 -7.67
CA PRO A 41 1.93 2.32 -8.86
C PRO A 41 1.16 2.85 -10.07
N VAL A 42 1.81 3.67 -10.88
CA VAL A 42 1.29 4.13 -12.16
C VAL A 42 1.91 3.29 -13.26
N VAL A 43 1.11 2.46 -13.91
CA VAL A 43 1.52 1.77 -15.13
C VAL A 43 1.36 2.74 -16.29
N PRO A 44 2.44 3.10 -17.02
CA PRO A 44 2.33 4.06 -18.11
C PRO A 44 1.31 3.63 -19.16
N ALA A 45 0.51 4.58 -19.66
CA ALA A 45 -0.48 4.33 -20.69
C ALA A 45 0.13 3.78 -21.99
N SER A 46 1.44 3.97 -22.23
CA SER A 46 2.16 3.35 -23.34
C SER A 46 2.15 1.82 -23.31
N PHE A 47 1.82 1.19 -22.16
CA PHE A 47 1.61 -0.26 -22.07
C PHE A 47 0.18 -0.69 -22.41
N LEU A 48 -0.77 0.25 -22.41
CA LEU A 48 -2.11 0.11 -23.00
C LEU A 48 -2.01 0.62 -24.45
N GLU A 49 -1.33 -0.10 -25.33
CA GLU A 49 -1.52 0.19 -26.77
C GLU A 49 -2.97 -0.14 -27.12
N ASP A 50 -3.59 0.78 -27.87
CA ASP A 50 -4.99 0.73 -28.29
C ASP A 50 -5.29 -0.61 -28.98
N ASP A 51 -6.42 -1.25 -28.64
CA ASP A 51 -6.97 -2.44 -29.32
C ASP A 51 -7.25 -2.18 -30.82
N THR A 52 -7.00 -0.97 -31.31
CA THR A 52 -7.26 -0.48 -32.67
C THR A 52 -6.04 -0.46 -33.58
N LEU A 53 -4.93 -1.15 -33.23
CA LEU A 53 -3.94 -1.42 -34.27
C LEU A 53 -4.59 -2.34 -35.30
N ASP A 54 -4.87 -1.75 -36.46
CA ASP A 54 -5.25 -2.42 -37.68
C ASP A 54 -4.19 -3.48 -37.95
N LEU A 55 -4.42 -4.69 -37.42
CA LEU A 55 -3.60 -5.89 -37.61
C LEU A 55 -3.63 -6.32 -39.08
N SER A 56 -4.19 -5.52 -40.00
CA SER A 56 -3.91 -5.62 -41.42
C SER A 56 -2.43 -5.35 -41.63
N PRO A 57 -1.63 -6.40 -41.83
CA PRO A 57 -0.26 -6.15 -42.14
C PRO A 57 -0.25 -5.56 -43.55
N LYS A 58 0.40 -4.42 -43.74
CA LYS A 58 1.03 -4.12 -45.02
C LYS A 58 2.18 -5.12 -45.19
N LEU A 59 1.82 -6.38 -45.44
CA LEU A 59 2.73 -7.50 -45.54
C LEU A 59 3.23 -7.52 -46.97
N ASP A 60 4.49 -7.14 -47.17
CA ASP A 60 5.21 -7.45 -48.39
C ASP A 60 5.16 -8.97 -48.60
N THR A 61 4.54 -9.37 -49.71
CA THR A 61 4.07 -10.70 -50.09
C THR A 61 5.16 -11.77 -50.31
N SER A 62 6.25 -11.81 -49.54
CA SER A 62 7.35 -12.75 -49.81
C SER A 62 7.95 -13.52 -48.63
N ASN A 63 7.44 -13.40 -47.40
CA ASN A 63 7.92 -14.23 -46.29
C ASN A 63 6.80 -15.11 -45.73
N GLU A 64 7.03 -16.42 -45.72
CA GLU A 64 6.22 -17.40 -44.99
C GLU A 64 6.22 -16.99 -43.51
N LEU A 65 5.08 -16.51 -43.02
CA LEU A 65 4.90 -16.20 -41.61
C LEU A 65 5.08 -17.47 -40.78
N ALA A 66 5.73 -17.33 -39.62
CA ALA A 66 5.82 -18.42 -38.67
C ALA A 66 4.40 -18.94 -38.33
N PRO A 67 4.19 -20.26 -38.17
CA PRO A 67 2.86 -20.84 -37.93
C PRO A 67 2.12 -20.31 -36.71
N ILE A 68 2.83 -19.72 -35.74
CA ILE A 68 2.22 -19.10 -34.56
C ILE A 68 1.61 -17.73 -34.90
N LEU A 69 2.17 -17.00 -35.86
CA LEU A 69 1.71 -15.67 -36.26
C LEU A 69 0.51 -15.73 -37.23
N THR A 70 0.17 -16.92 -37.72
CA THR A 70 -1.05 -17.15 -38.52
C THR A 70 -2.26 -17.50 -37.65
N LEU A 71 -2.09 -17.63 -36.34
CA LEU A 71 -3.17 -17.88 -35.41
C LEU A 71 -4.06 -16.64 -35.24
N PRO A 72 -5.37 -16.82 -35.03
CA PRO A 72 -6.25 -15.74 -34.60
C PRO A 72 -5.75 -15.08 -33.30
N PRO A 73 -5.94 -13.75 -33.14
CA PRO A 73 -5.54 -13.01 -31.94
C PRO A 73 -6.05 -13.63 -30.63
N GLU A 74 -7.22 -14.25 -30.63
CA GLU A 74 -7.82 -14.90 -29.46
C GLU A 74 -6.99 -16.11 -28.99
N LEU A 75 -6.41 -16.86 -29.92
CA LEU A 75 -5.53 -17.99 -29.57
C LEU A 75 -4.17 -17.51 -29.07
N LEU A 76 -3.66 -16.42 -29.65
CA LEU A 76 -2.45 -15.76 -29.15
C LEU A 76 -2.65 -15.25 -27.72
N LEU A 77 -3.80 -14.63 -27.43
CA LEU A 77 -4.17 -14.19 -26.09
C LEU A 77 -4.23 -15.36 -25.10
N LEU A 78 -4.90 -16.46 -25.47
CA LEU A 78 -4.94 -17.68 -24.64
C LEU A 78 -3.53 -18.21 -24.32
N ILE A 79 -2.65 -18.34 -25.32
CA ILE A 79 -1.26 -18.78 -25.12
C ILE A 79 -0.55 -17.85 -24.13
N THR A 80 -0.75 -16.54 -24.27
CA THR A 80 -0.09 -15.56 -23.41
C THR A 80 -0.65 -15.52 -22.00
N GLU A 81 -1.94 -15.83 -21.82
CA GLU A 81 -2.58 -15.97 -20.51
C GLU A 81 -2.00 -17.15 -19.73
N TYR A 82 -1.66 -18.26 -20.40
CA TYR A 82 -0.94 -19.38 -19.77
C TYR A 82 0.47 -19.02 -19.31
N LEU A 83 1.09 -17.99 -19.90
CA LEU A 83 2.42 -17.51 -19.54
C LEU A 83 2.39 -16.47 -18.39
N ILE A 84 1.22 -16.10 -17.87
CA ILE A 84 1.07 -15.04 -16.85
C ILE A 84 1.80 -15.35 -15.53
N SER A 85 2.07 -16.63 -15.25
CA SER A 85 2.81 -17.08 -14.07
C SER A 85 4.23 -16.53 -14.02
N ASN A 86 4.85 -16.27 -15.18
CA ASN A 86 6.17 -15.69 -15.28
C ASN A 86 6.20 -14.58 -16.36
N TYR A 87 6.11 -13.34 -15.90
CA TYR A 87 6.19 -12.17 -16.77
C TYR A 87 7.44 -12.10 -17.67
N VAL A 88 8.56 -12.74 -17.28
CA VAL A 88 9.75 -12.80 -18.14
C VAL A 88 9.44 -13.54 -19.44
N ASP A 89 8.64 -14.61 -19.36
CA ASP A 89 8.26 -15.40 -20.54
C ASP A 89 7.32 -14.60 -21.44
N VAL A 90 6.39 -13.83 -20.86
CA VAL A 90 5.53 -12.90 -21.60
C VAL A 90 6.39 -11.83 -22.30
N LEU A 91 7.38 -11.26 -21.63
CA LEU A 91 8.30 -10.28 -22.22
C LEU A 91 9.13 -10.88 -23.36
N CYS A 92 9.74 -12.05 -23.14
CA CYS A 92 10.52 -12.73 -24.16
C CYS A 92 9.68 -13.00 -25.41
N LEU A 93 8.44 -13.50 -25.24
CA LEU A 93 7.51 -13.72 -26.35
C LEU A 93 7.15 -12.40 -27.06
N SER A 94 6.86 -11.35 -26.30
CA SER A 94 6.53 -10.02 -26.83
C SER A 94 7.63 -9.43 -27.70
N LEU A 95 8.89 -9.62 -27.30
CA LEU A 95 10.05 -9.04 -27.97
C LEU A 95 10.47 -9.82 -29.24
N THR A 96 9.83 -10.95 -29.54
CA THR A 96 10.16 -11.73 -30.74
C THR A 96 9.81 -11.00 -32.04
N CYS A 97 8.67 -10.28 -32.08
CA CYS A 97 8.24 -9.52 -33.25
C CYS A 97 7.15 -8.48 -32.90
N PRO A 98 6.91 -7.47 -33.77
CA PRO A 98 5.90 -6.44 -33.54
C PRO A 98 4.46 -6.96 -33.43
N ILE A 99 4.11 -8.02 -34.17
CA ILE A 99 2.78 -8.65 -34.08
C ILE A 99 2.56 -9.23 -32.68
N MET A 100 3.55 -9.93 -32.15
CA MET A 100 3.49 -10.50 -30.80
C MET A 100 3.55 -9.40 -29.74
N TRP A 101 4.31 -8.32 -29.98
CA TRP A 101 4.28 -7.13 -29.13
C TRP A 101 2.86 -6.57 -28.99
N SER A 102 2.14 -6.40 -30.10
CA SER A 102 0.75 -5.93 -30.05
C SER A 102 -0.18 -6.94 -29.38
N ALA A 103 -0.10 -8.21 -29.77
CA ALA A 103 -0.98 -9.28 -29.27
C ALA A 103 -0.86 -9.51 -27.74
N THR A 104 0.32 -9.35 -27.17
CA THR A 104 0.52 -9.55 -25.73
C THR A 104 0.38 -8.28 -24.89
N SER A 105 0.06 -7.12 -25.49
CA SER A 105 -0.04 -5.81 -24.81
C SER A 105 -0.92 -5.86 -23.56
N ARG A 106 -2.14 -6.38 -23.68
CA ARG A 106 -3.09 -6.56 -22.58
C ARG A 106 -2.54 -7.43 -21.46
N ILE A 107 -1.93 -8.57 -21.79
CA ILE A 107 -1.36 -9.48 -20.78
C ILE A 107 -0.11 -8.88 -20.14
N ARG A 108 0.73 -8.16 -20.89
CA ARG A 108 1.84 -7.38 -20.34
C ARG A 108 1.33 -6.35 -19.35
N TYR A 109 0.30 -5.58 -19.71
CA TYR A 109 -0.31 -4.60 -18.83
C TYR A 109 -0.91 -5.23 -17.57
N LEU A 110 -1.66 -6.33 -17.69
CA LEU A 110 -2.21 -7.07 -16.55
C LEU A 110 -1.11 -7.65 -15.65
N SER A 111 -0.05 -8.21 -16.23
CA SER A 111 1.10 -8.72 -15.49
C SER A 111 1.89 -7.61 -14.79
N LEU A 112 2.07 -6.48 -15.46
CA LEU A 112 2.74 -5.28 -14.93
C LEU A 112 1.90 -4.53 -13.90
N SER A 113 0.58 -4.62 -13.95
CA SER A 113 -0.29 -4.02 -12.94
C SER A 113 -0.47 -4.93 -11.73
N THR A 114 -0.36 -6.26 -11.89
CA THR A 114 -0.48 -7.23 -10.78
C THR A 114 0.79 -7.39 -9.97
N LYS A 115 1.98 -7.31 -10.59
CA LYS A 115 3.28 -7.42 -9.90
C LYS A 115 3.52 -6.34 -8.83
N PRO A 116 3.45 -5.03 -9.13
CA PRO A 116 3.65 -4.00 -8.14
C PRO A 116 2.55 -4.01 -7.07
N ARG A 117 1.33 -4.47 -7.38
CA ARG A 117 0.26 -4.66 -6.37
C ARG A 117 0.61 -5.72 -5.30
N ARG A 118 1.42 -6.73 -5.62
CA ARG A 118 1.88 -7.72 -4.61
C ARG A 118 2.97 -7.17 -3.69
N GLN A 119 3.67 -6.12 -4.11
CA GLN A 119 4.79 -5.48 -3.38
C GLN A 119 4.45 -4.07 -2.87
N SER A 120 3.24 -3.59 -3.16
CA SER A 120 2.67 -2.33 -2.72
C SER A 120 1.52 -2.62 -1.76
N TRP A 121 1.37 -1.73 -0.80
CA TRP A 121 0.26 -1.67 0.16
C TRP A 121 -0.74 -0.58 -0.24
N ALA A 122 -0.55 0.06 -1.40
CA ALA A 122 -1.47 1.04 -1.94
C ALA A 122 -2.88 0.43 -2.10
N GLY A 123 -3.85 1.04 -1.42
CA GLY A 123 -5.26 0.65 -1.43
C GLY A 123 -5.60 -0.50 -0.48
N SER A 124 -4.63 -0.96 0.32
CA SER A 124 -4.85 -2.00 1.33
C SER A 124 -5.45 -1.42 2.61
N ARG A 125 -6.20 -2.24 3.35
CA ARG A 125 -6.66 -1.91 4.71
C ARG A 125 -5.49 -1.88 5.68
N LEU A 126 -5.20 -0.71 6.25
CA LEU A 126 -4.03 -0.48 7.11
C LEU A 126 -4.43 -0.14 8.55
N ILE A 127 -3.63 -0.61 9.51
CA ILE A 127 -3.78 -0.27 10.92
C ILE A 127 -2.40 -0.18 11.60
N CYS A 128 -2.22 0.81 12.47
CA CYS A 128 -1.09 0.89 13.38
C CYS A 128 -1.57 0.50 14.79
N LEU A 129 -1.42 -0.78 15.13
CA LEU A 129 -2.05 -1.39 16.29
C LEU A 129 -1.11 -1.30 17.52
N GLY A 130 -1.65 -0.77 18.62
CA GLY A 130 -0.98 -0.73 19.92
C GLY A 130 -0.99 -2.09 20.62
N GLY A 131 -0.01 -2.31 21.49
CA GLY A 131 0.14 -3.56 22.25
C GLY A 131 -0.92 -3.77 23.32
N TYR A 132 -1.64 -2.71 23.70
CA TYR A 132 -2.77 -2.76 24.64
C TYR A 132 -4.12 -2.57 23.93
N ALA A 133 -4.19 -2.78 22.62
CA ALA A 133 -5.48 -2.85 21.95
C ALA A 133 -6.21 -4.12 22.41
N GLU A 134 -7.38 -3.94 23.01
CA GLU A 134 -8.34 -4.97 23.37
C GLU A 134 -9.29 -5.24 22.20
N ASP A 135 -9.59 -4.23 21.36
CA ASP A 135 -10.50 -4.37 20.22
C ASP A 135 -9.88 -3.96 18.87
N LEU A 136 -10.72 -4.01 17.81
CA LEU A 136 -10.37 -3.60 16.46
C LEU A 136 -11.46 -2.66 15.92
N PRO A 137 -11.10 -1.75 14.99
CA PRO A 137 -12.07 -0.87 14.35
C PRO A 137 -13.22 -1.68 13.72
N THR A 138 -14.44 -1.21 13.91
CA THR A 138 -15.63 -1.90 13.39
C THR A 138 -15.56 -2.06 11.87
N GLY A 139 -15.72 -3.30 11.39
CA GLY A 139 -15.68 -3.62 9.96
C GLY A 139 -14.27 -3.75 9.37
N PHE A 140 -13.21 -3.64 10.19
CA PHE A 140 -11.84 -3.86 9.75
C PHE A 140 -11.65 -5.30 9.24
N ILE A 141 -12.06 -6.29 10.04
CA ILE A 141 -12.03 -7.72 9.68
C ILE A 141 -13.45 -8.18 9.37
N THR A 142 -13.63 -8.80 8.20
CA THR A 142 -14.90 -9.39 7.79
C THR A 142 -14.90 -10.90 8.06
N SER A 143 -16.09 -11.52 8.07
CA SER A 143 -16.21 -12.98 8.21
C SER A 143 -15.42 -13.74 7.14
N SER A 144 -15.36 -13.22 5.90
CA SER A 144 -14.57 -13.83 4.84
C SER A 144 -13.06 -13.75 5.11
N ASP A 145 -12.59 -12.66 5.71
CA ASP A 145 -11.17 -12.55 6.10
C ASP A 145 -10.80 -13.60 7.15
N LEU A 146 -11.68 -13.81 8.15
CA LEU A 146 -11.49 -14.82 9.18
C LEU A 146 -11.39 -16.23 8.58
N GLU A 147 -12.31 -16.58 7.67
CA GLU A 147 -12.27 -17.87 6.97
C GLU A 147 -10.98 -18.06 6.16
N GLN A 148 -10.50 -17.00 5.48
CA GLN A 148 -9.25 -17.05 4.74
C GLN A 148 -8.03 -17.23 5.66
N MET A 149 -8.02 -16.56 6.81
CA MET A 149 -6.96 -16.72 7.81
C MET A 149 -6.97 -18.12 8.41
N ASP A 150 -8.13 -18.64 8.81
CA ASP A 150 -8.27 -20.01 9.35
C ASP A 150 -7.80 -21.06 8.34
N LYS A 151 -8.20 -20.90 7.07
CA LYS A 151 -7.76 -21.79 5.99
C LYS A 151 -6.24 -21.76 5.80
N LYS A 152 -5.62 -20.57 5.87
CA LYS A 152 -4.16 -20.41 5.72
C LYS A 152 -3.39 -20.95 6.93
N LEU A 153 -3.92 -20.77 8.12
CA LEU A 153 -3.33 -21.25 9.37
C LEU A 153 -3.56 -22.75 9.60
N GLY A 154 -4.38 -23.39 8.76
CA GLY A 154 -4.58 -24.84 8.74
C GLY A 154 -5.51 -25.34 9.84
N ASN A 155 -6.64 -24.65 10.07
CA ASN A 155 -7.58 -24.92 11.17
C ASN A 155 -6.82 -25.13 12.48
N PRO A 156 -6.37 -24.06 13.15
CA PRO A 156 -5.67 -24.22 14.41
C PRO A 156 -6.56 -25.03 15.34
N THR A 157 -6.16 -26.26 15.66
CA THR A 157 -6.64 -26.91 16.88
C THR A 157 -6.36 -25.89 17.98
N VAL A 158 -7.42 -25.38 18.58
CA VAL A 158 -7.34 -24.53 19.77
C VAL A 158 -6.45 -25.30 20.73
N PHE A 159 -5.19 -24.91 20.88
CA PHE A 159 -4.42 -25.34 22.03
C PHE A 159 -5.11 -24.64 23.20
N GLU A 160 -5.94 -25.40 23.91
CA GLU A 160 -6.46 -25.08 25.23
C GLU A 160 -5.30 -25.09 26.23
N GLU A 161 -4.34 -24.18 26.07
CA GLU A 161 -3.27 -24.01 27.06
C GLU A 161 -2.92 -22.51 27.10
N ASP A 162 -3.64 -21.76 27.95
CA ASP A 162 -3.08 -20.91 29.02
C ASP A 162 -4.22 -20.14 29.71
N ASP A 163 -4.22 -20.06 31.05
CA ASP A 163 -5.21 -19.37 31.92
C ASP A 163 -5.10 -17.83 31.85
N GLY A 164 -4.90 -17.28 30.65
CA GLY A 164 -4.80 -15.85 30.37
C GLY A 164 -6.15 -15.24 29.96
N PRO A 165 -6.32 -13.91 30.10
CA PRO A 165 -7.50 -13.23 29.57
C PRO A 165 -7.63 -13.54 28.08
N THR A 166 -8.79 -14.07 27.71
CA THR A 166 -9.09 -14.53 26.35
C THR A 166 -9.08 -13.33 25.41
N GLU A 167 -7.94 -13.07 24.75
CA GLU A 167 -7.88 -12.07 23.67
C GLU A 167 -9.02 -12.33 22.67
N PRO A 168 -9.69 -11.28 22.16
CA PRO A 168 -10.75 -11.49 21.19
C PRO A 168 -10.23 -12.26 19.98
N ARG A 169 -11.03 -13.24 19.52
CA ARG A 169 -10.67 -14.19 18.46
C ARG A 169 -10.06 -13.48 17.23
N ASP A 170 -10.63 -12.36 16.84
CA ASP A 170 -10.24 -11.60 15.65
C ASP A 170 -8.83 -11.01 15.79
N LEU A 171 -8.49 -10.50 16.97
CA LEU A 171 -7.17 -9.96 17.31
C LEU A 171 -6.12 -11.08 17.33
N ALA A 172 -6.45 -12.21 17.96
CA ALA A 172 -5.58 -13.38 18.03
C ALA A 172 -5.30 -13.95 16.62
N LEU A 173 -6.32 -14.02 15.76
CA LEU A 173 -6.18 -14.48 14.37
C LEU A 173 -5.35 -13.49 13.54
N LEU A 174 -5.58 -12.19 13.67
CA LEU A 174 -4.78 -11.16 13.00
C LEU A 174 -3.29 -11.29 13.37
N TYR A 175 -3.00 -11.45 14.67
CA TYR A 175 -1.64 -11.65 15.12
C TYR A 175 -1.05 -12.93 14.53
N ARG A 176 -1.71 -14.07 14.68
CA ARG A 176 -1.23 -15.36 14.14
C ARG A 176 -1.02 -15.32 12.63
N ALA A 177 -1.96 -14.77 11.87
CA ALA A 177 -1.85 -14.63 10.43
C ALA A 177 -0.64 -13.77 10.03
N SER A 178 -0.41 -12.65 10.74
CA SER A 178 0.76 -11.79 10.51
C SER A 178 2.08 -12.50 10.84
N TYR A 179 2.12 -13.36 11.87
CA TYR A 179 3.31 -14.14 12.23
C TYR A 179 3.56 -15.30 11.25
N ALA A 180 2.51 -16.02 10.83
CA ALA A 180 2.62 -17.15 9.91
C ALA A 180 3.15 -16.70 8.55
N TYR A 181 2.66 -15.57 8.02
CA TYR A 181 3.16 -14.99 6.77
C TYR A 181 4.65 -14.63 6.87
N PHE A 182 5.11 -14.14 8.02
CA PHE A 182 6.50 -13.81 8.24
C PHE A 182 7.43 -15.04 8.28
N SER A 183 6.92 -16.19 8.75
CA SER A 183 7.68 -17.45 8.79
C SER A 183 7.81 -18.16 7.44
N ALA A 184 6.99 -17.78 6.44
CA ALA A 184 7.04 -18.36 5.12
C ALA A 184 8.33 -17.96 4.38
N ALA A 185 9.01 -18.95 3.80
CA ALA A 185 10.30 -18.80 3.12
C ALA A 185 10.25 -17.89 1.87
N GLU A 186 9.06 -17.63 1.33
CA GLU A 186 8.83 -16.74 0.19
C GLU A 186 8.76 -15.29 0.64
N ARG A 187 9.92 -14.71 0.92
CA ARG A 187 10.05 -13.26 1.13
C ARG A 187 9.90 -12.56 -0.22
N PRO A 188 8.86 -11.76 -0.48
CA PRO A 188 9.11 -10.51 -1.17
C PRO A 188 9.95 -9.69 -0.19
N THR A 189 11.28 -9.86 -0.25
CA THR A 189 12.18 -8.96 0.46
C THR A 189 11.83 -7.59 -0.09
N ILE A 190 11.14 -6.77 0.69
CA ILE A 190 11.01 -5.34 0.39
C ILE A 190 12.45 -4.85 0.43
N SER A 191 13.10 -4.87 -0.73
CA SER A 191 14.47 -4.45 -0.85
C SER A 191 14.51 -3.02 -0.36
N ARG A 192 15.27 -2.79 0.72
CA ARG A 192 15.55 -1.45 1.24
C ARG A 192 16.44 -0.65 0.28
N THR A 193 16.77 -1.19 -0.89
CA THR A 193 17.52 -0.47 -1.91
C THR A 193 16.63 0.62 -2.50
N SER A 194 17.12 1.85 -2.42
CA SER A 194 16.57 3.09 -2.94
C SER A 194 16.46 3.14 -4.48
N GLU A 195 16.39 1.99 -5.13
CA GLU A 195 16.19 1.92 -6.57
C GLU A 195 14.75 2.37 -6.82
N LYS A 196 14.64 3.50 -7.55
CA LYS A 196 13.35 4.02 -8.03
C LYS A 196 12.53 2.83 -8.52
N ARG A 197 11.38 2.57 -7.88
CA ARG A 197 10.44 1.57 -8.40
C ARG A 197 10.01 2.07 -9.77
N ASP A 198 10.13 1.22 -10.80
CA ASP A 198 9.84 1.54 -12.21
C ASP A 198 8.40 2.07 -12.48
N PHE A 199 7.55 2.10 -11.46
CA PHE A 199 6.14 2.49 -11.53
C PHE A 199 5.77 3.62 -10.56
N TRP A 200 6.75 4.36 -10.04
CA TRP A 200 6.43 5.54 -9.25
C TRP A 200 5.92 6.67 -10.14
N PRO A 201 4.85 7.37 -9.72
CA PRO A 201 4.42 8.55 -10.43
C PRO A 201 5.51 9.63 -10.35
N GLU A 202 5.87 10.20 -11.51
CA GLU A 202 6.81 11.32 -11.57
C GLU A 202 6.06 12.66 -11.52
N PRO A 203 6.53 13.65 -10.75
CA PRO A 203 5.94 14.99 -10.71
C PRO A 203 5.89 15.64 -12.08
N LYS A 204 4.68 16.02 -12.53
CA LYS A 204 4.49 16.69 -13.83
C LYS A 204 4.98 18.14 -13.84
N SER A 205 5.08 18.78 -12.67
CA SER A 205 5.49 20.18 -12.55
C SER A 205 6.11 20.48 -11.19
N ASN A 206 6.80 21.62 -11.08
CA ASN A 206 7.34 22.13 -9.80
C ASN A 206 6.25 22.42 -8.73
N GLY A 207 4.97 22.43 -9.11
CA GLY A 207 3.84 22.66 -8.20
C GLY A 207 3.05 21.40 -7.82
N ASP A 208 3.44 20.22 -8.32
CA ASP A 208 2.80 18.96 -7.94
C ASP A 208 3.04 18.66 -6.46
N ARG A 209 2.22 17.81 -5.85
CA ARG A 209 2.29 17.54 -4.40
C ARG A 209 1.97 16.09 -4.09
N TRP A 210 2.68 15.54 -3.11
CA TRP A 210 2.32 14.24 -2.56
C TRP A 210 1.03 14.33 -1.74
N MET A 211 0.19 13.33 -1.92
CA MET A 211 -1.15 13.25 -1.37
C MET A 211 -1.35 11.88 -0.74
N LEU A 212 -1.67 11.85 0.54
CA LEU A 212 -2.13 10.65 1.25
C LEU A 212 -3.65 10.59 1.15
N ARG A 213 -4.21 9.50 0.62
CA ARG A 213 -5.65 9.34 0.35
C ARG A 213 -6.24 8.22 1.19
N ASN A 214 -7.42 8.47 1.73
CA ASN A 214 -8.31 7.44 2.22
C ASN A 214 -9.35 7.11 1.14
N LEU A 215 -9.20 5.95 0.51
CA LEU A 215 -10.07 5.49 -0.57
C LEU A 215 -11.46 5.09 -0.08
N SER A 216 -11.60 4.76 1.21
CA SER A 216 -12.86 4.31 1.81
C SER A 216 -13.78 5.49 2.13
N LYS A 217 -13.20 6.61 2.58
CA LYS A 217 -13.92 7.82 3.00
C LYS A 217 -13.87 8.98 2.01
N LYS A 218 -13.07 8.86 0.95
CA LYS A 218 -12.78 9.95 -0.01
C LYS A 218 -12.24 11.20 0.67
N GLU A 219 -11.34 11.00 1.63
CA GLU A 219 -10.63 12.07 2.34
C GLU A 219 -9.15 12.07 1.94
N PHE A 220 -8.49 13.21 2.06
CA PHE A 220 -7.06 13.30 1.76
C PHE A 220 -6.31 14.32 2.63
N VAL A 221 -4.99 14.11 2.68
CA VAL A 221 -4.00 15.03 3.24
C VAL A 221 -2.96 15.32 2.17
N ILE A 222 -2.67 16.60 1.93
CA ILE A 222 -1.67 17.03 0.95
C ILE A 222 -0.50 17.69 1.68
N LYS A 223 0.72 17.34 1.28
CA LYS A 223 1.91 18.08 1.71
C LYS A 223 2.10 19.31 0.82
N ASN A 224 2.26 20.49 1.41
CA ASN A 224 2.32 21.74 0.62
C ASN A 224 3.55 21.85 -0.31
N ARG A 225 4.65 21.13 -0.02
CA ARG A 225 5.90 21.17 -0.79
C ARG A 225 6.43 19.77 -1.11
N LEU A 226 7.02 19.62 -2.29
CA LEU A 226 7.79 18.42 -2.69
C LEU A 226 9.21 18.39 -2.13
N LYS A 227 9.76 19.57 -1.76
CA LYS A 227 11.04 19.66 -1.08
C LYS A 227 10.91 18.99 0.31
N GLY A 228 12.00 18.43 0.83
CA GLY A 228 11.97 17.62 2.04
C GLY A 228 11.29 16.24 1.90
N GLY A 229 11.07 15.76 0.67
CA GLY A 229 10.55 14.41 0.41
C GLY A 229 9.13 14.19 0.95
N MET A 230 8.83 12.97 1.41
CA MET A 230 7.53 12.61 1.99
C MET A 230 7.48 12.81 3.52
N HIS A 231 8.47 13.49 4.08
CA HIS A 231 8.49 13.85 5.49
C HIS A 231 7.21 14.65 5.83
N GLY A 232 6.55 14.35 6.94
CA GLY A 232 5.22 14.87 7.30
C GLY A 232 4.04 13.97 6.92
N LEU A 233 4.04 13.37 5.72
CA LEU A 233 2.94 12.46 5.33
C LEU A 233 2.92 11.19 6.16
N ILE A 234 4.09 10.75 6.62
CA ILE A 234 4.17 9.59 7.50
C ILE A 234 3.68 9.89 8.91
N GLN A 235 3.99 11.06 9.46
CA GLN A 235 3.43 11.52 10.74
C GLN A 235 1.91 11.62 10.63
N ALA A 236 1.40 12.25 9.55
CA ALA A 236 -0.02 12.28 9.26
C ALA A 236 -0.63 10.88 9.21
N LEU A 237 0.00 9.95 8.49
CA LEU A 237 -0.46 8.56 8.42
C LEU A 237 -0.58 7.93 9.81
N TYR A 238 0.43 8.04 10.66
CA TYR A 238 0.38 7.49 12.02
C TYR A 238 -0.76 8.09 12.84
N THR A 239 -0.95 9.41 12.81
CA THR A 239 -2.07 10.06 13.51
C THR A 239 -3.44 9.61 13.01
N LEU A 240 -3.50 9.11 11.77
CA LEU A 240 -4.75 8.74 11.12
C LEU A 240 -5.09 7.27 11.28
N ILE A 241 -4.12 6.36 11.43
CA ILE A 241 -4.39 4.91 11.38
C ILE A 241 -4.11 4.16 12.69
N SER A 242 -3.70 4.88 13.73
CA SER A 242 -3.40 4.27 15.02
C SER A 242 -4.67 3.75 15.72
N TRP A 243 -4.54 2.62 16.40
CA TRP A 243 -5.61 1.98 17.16
C TRP A 243 -5.08 1.35 18.46
N SER A 244 -5.66 1.71 19.60
CA SER A 244 -5.37 1.14 20.92
C SER A 244 -6.44 1.58 21.93
N ASP A 245 -6.62 0.85 23.03
CA ASP A 245 -7.44 1.27 24.16
C ASP A 245 -6.64 2.05 25.21
N ASP A 246 -5.32 1.82 25.27
CA ASP A 246 -4.40 2.54 26.14
C ASP A 246 -3.86 3.81 25.47
N ALA A 247 -3.82 4.90 26.24
CA ALA A 247 -3.43 6.21 25.73
C ALA A 247 -1.92 6.48 25.64
N SER A 248 -1.08 5.49 25.97
CA SER A 248 0.35 5.70 26.11
C SER A 248 1.10 5.64 24.78
N ILE A 249 1.30 6.79 24.16
CA ILE A 249 2.10 6.92 22.92
C ILE A 249 3.61 7.16 23.17
N SER A 250 4.04 7.20 24.44
CA SER A 250 5.45 7.47 24.81
C SER A 250 6.02 8.80 24.29
N MET A 251 5.15 9.77 24.01
CA MET A 251 5.50 11.16 23.67
C MET A 251 4.87 12.08 24.72
N GLN A 252 5.51 13.22 24.99
CA GLN A 252 4.90 14.26 25.81
C GLN A 252 3.91 15.03 24.94
N CYS A 253 2.63 14.98 25.28
CA CYS A 253 1.55 15.72 24.62
C CYS A 253 0.38 15.96 25.58
N GLU A 254 -0.51 16.87 25.19
CA GLU A 254 -1.79 17.07 25.87
C GLU A 254 -2.67 15.82 25.71
N GLU A 255 -3.51 15.53 26.71
CA GLU A 255 -4.36 14.33 26.73
C GLU A 255 -5.27 14.29 25.50
N GLU A 256 -5.83 15.43 25.11
CA GLU A 256 -6.69 15.57 23.93
C GLU A 256 -5.96 15.24 22.62
N VAL A 257 -4.65 15.51 22.55
CA VAL A 257 -3.81 15.20 21.38
C VAL A 257 -3.48 13.72 21.34
N SER A 258 -3.18 13.11 22.50
CA SER A 258 -2.97 11.68 22.61
C SER A 258 -4.21 10.92 22.14
N ASP A 259 -5.38 11.28 22.70
CA ASP A 259 -6.69 10.68 22.40
C ASP A 259 -7.04 10.76 20.91
N ALA A 260 -6.68 11.85 20.25
CA ALA A 260 -6.91 12.03 18.82
C ALA A 260 -6.11 11.06 17.94
N ILE A 261 -5.00 10.51 18.44
CA ILE A 261 -4.09 9.62 17.70
C ILE A 261 -4.42 8.15 17.96
N ILE A 262 -4.72 7.83 19.22
CA ILE A 262 -4.89 6.45 19.69
C ILE A 262 -6.00 5.74 18.92
N CYS A 263 -7.09 6.45 18.58
CA CYS A 263 -8.18 5.95 17.75
C CYS A 263 -8.28 6.77 16.47
N GLY A 264 -7.25 6.65 15.64
CA GLY A 264 -7.12 7.36 14.38
C GLY A 264 -8.33 7.15 13.47
N PRO A 265 -8.88 8.22 12.85
CA PRO A 265 -10.12 8.16 12.10
C PRO A 265 -10.05 7.31 10.82
N TRP A 266 -8.86 6.90 10.38
CA TRP A 266 -8.62 6.04 9.21
C TRP A 266 -8.10 4.66 9.58
N ALA A 267 -8.11 4.28 10.87
CA ALA A 267 -7.70 2.96 11.31
C ALA A 267 -8.57 1.88 10.64
N GLY A 268 -7.91 0.98 9.91
CA GLY A 268 -8.55 -0.10 9.17
C GLY A 268 -9.06 0.26 7.77
N ASP A 269 -8.95 1.51 7.35
CA ASP A 269 -9.40 1.94 6.02
C ASP A 269 -8.38 1.62 4.92
N ARG A 270 -8.87 1.63 3.67
CA ARG A 270 -8.05 1.55 2.45
C ARG A 270 -7.31 2.84 2.17
N ILE A 271 -5.97 2.79 2.15
CA ILE A 271 -5.11 3.98 2.06
C ILE A 271 -4.07 3.82 0.96
N ASP A 272 -3.80 4.91 0.25
CA ASP A 272 -2.63 4.99 -0.64
C ASP A 272 -1.99 6.39 -0.63
N VAL A 273 -0.88 6.51 -1.34
CA VAL A 273 -0.17 7.75 -1.61
C VAL A 273 -0.05 7.93 -3.11
N THR A 274 -0.33 9.14 -3.59
CA THR A 274 -0.15 9.48 -5.01
C THR A 274 0.25 10.94 -5.16
N LEU A 275 0.46 11.37 -6.40
CA LEU A 275 0.60 12.78 -6.74
C LEU A 275 -0.76 13.41 -6.97
N ARG A 276 -0.90 14.69 -6.59
CA ARG A 276 -2.11 15.47 -6.84
C ARG A 276 -2.48 15.47 -8.32
N SER A 277 -1.51 15.63 -9.21
CA SER A 277 -1.76 15.61 -10.65
C SER A 277 -2.27 14.27 -11.20
N VAL A 278 -1.97 13.17 -10.51
CA VAL A 278 -2.51 11.84 -10.83
C VAL A 278 -3.92 11.71 -10.28
N HIS A 279 -4.14 12.10 -9.03
CA HIS A 279 -5.47 12.12 -8.42
C HIS A 279 -6.47 12.94 -9.24
N ASP A 280 -6.11 14.17 -9.61
CA ASP A 280 -6.98 15.05 -10.39
C ASP A 280 -7.38 14.42 -11.73
N SER A 281 -6.49 13.63 -12.36
CA SER A 281 -6.80 12.90 -13.60
C SER A 281 -7.62 11.63 -13.40
N GLU A 282 -7.44 10.90 -12.30
CA GLU A 282 -8.15 9.65 -12.02
C GLU A 282 -9.56 9.88 -11.48
N LYS A 283 -9.77 11.02 -10.81
CA LYS A 283 -10.94 11.31 -9.97
C LYS A 283 -11.66 12.58 -10.40
N GLU A 284 -11.51 12.96 -11.67
CA GLU A 284 -12.23 14.06 -12.26
C GLU A 284 -13.75 13.90 -12.02
N GLY A 285 -14.36 14.89 -11.36
CA GLY A 285 -15.78 14.89 -11.03
C GLY A 285 -16.17 14.21 -9.71
N GLU A 286 -15.23 13.59 -8.98
CA GLU A 286 -15.51 13.08 -7.63
C GLU A 286 -15.25 14.15 -6.56
N SER A 287 -16.17 14.30 -5.59
CA SER A 287 -15.97 15.19 -4.44
C SER A 287 -15.14 14.49 -3.36
N TRP A 288 -13.92 14.96 -3.14
CA TRP A 288 -13.05 14.53 -2.05
C TRP A 288 -12.90 15.62 -0.99
N LYS A 289 -12.78 15.22 0.27
CA LYS A 289 -12.66 16.14 1.41
C LYS A 289 -11.20 16.31 1.81
N ASP A 290 -10.74 17.55 1.78
CA ASP A 290 -9.43 17.94 2.30
C ASP A 290 -9.47 18.01 3.83
N ILE A 291 -8.65 17.21 4.50
CA ILE A 291 -8.48 17.23 5.96
C ILE A 291 -7.10 17.72 6.40
N THR A 292 -6.31 18.28 5.48
CA THR A 292 -4.90 18.68 5.70
C THR A 292 -4.74 19.60 6.90
N VAL A 293 -5.57 20.65 7.01
CA VAL A 293 -5.47 21.64 8.11
C VAL A 293 -5.67 20.99 9.48
N ARG A 294 -6.62 20.04 9.59
CA ARG A 294 -6.89 19.33 10.84
C ARG A 294 -5.68 18.47 11.23
N VAL A 295 -5.16 17.71 10.27
CA VAL A 295 -4.05 16.78 10.51
C VAL A 295 -2.75 17.53 10.82
N ALA A 296 -2.46 18.60 10.08
CA ALA A 296 -1.33 19.49 10.37
C ALA A 296 -1.40 20.04 11.79
N GLY A 297 -2.58 20.47 12.26
CA GLY A 297 -2.78 20.94 13.63
C GLY A 297 -2.43 19.90 14.70
N VAL A 298 -2.79 18.62 14.48
CA VAL A 298 -2.45 17.52 15.41
C VAL A 298 -0.94 17.26 15.41
N VAL A 299 -0.33 17.16 14.22
CA VAL A 299 1.11 16.88 14.09
C VAL A 299 1.96 18.02 14.65
N ASP A 300 1.60 19.28 14.37
CA ASP A 300 2.28 20.45 14.92
C ASP A 300 2.06 20.58 16.44
N GLY A 301 0.90 20.15 16.94
CA GLY A 301 0.62 20.07 18.38
C GLY A 301 1.58 19.12 19.09
N LEU A 302 1.75 17.91 18.55
CA LEU A 302 2.70 16.92 19.05
C LEU A 302 4.15 17.43 19.05
N SER A 303 4.54 18.13 17.98
CA SER A 303 5.92 18.65 17.91
C SER A 303 6.18 19.74 18.94
N LYS A 304 5.19 20.58 19.27
CA LYS A 304 5.38 21.65 20.26
C LYS A 304 5.54 21.09 21.68
N SER A 305 4.88 19.98 21.97
CA SER A 305 4.89 19.35 23.29
C SER A 305 6.08 18.41 23.49
N ASP A 306 6.64 17.86 22.41
CA ASP A 306 7.81 16.99 22.48
C ASP A 306 9.12 17.80 22.44
N TYR A 307 9.98 17.63 23.46
CA TYR A 307 11.27 18.33 23.55
C TYR A 307 12.29 17.92 22.49
N ARG A 308 12.00 16.88 21.68
CA ARG A 308 12.96 16.27 20.73
C ARG A 308 13.06 16.97 19.37
N GLY A 309 12.18 17.91 19.02
CA GLY A 309 12.32 18.59 17.73
C GLY A 309 11.27 19.67 17.48
N LYS A 310 11.66 20.71 16.72
CA LYS A 310 10.74 21.71 16.16
C LYS A 310 10.28 21.26 14.78
N PHE A 311 9.61 20.12 14.71
CA PHE A 311 8.98 19.66 13.48
C PHE A 311 7.77 20.54 13.16
N LYS A 312 7.57 20.82 11.87
CA LYS A 312 6.35 21.45 11.36
C LYS A 312 5.90 20.73 10.12
N PHE A 313 4.61 20.40 10.07
CA PHE A 313 4.04 19.60 9.00
C PHE A 313 4.27 20.18 7.59
N ASP A 314 4.27 21.51 7.47
CA ASP A 314 4.35 22.24 6.21
C ASP A 314 5.70 22.95 5.94
N GLU A 315 6.65 22.92 6.88
CA GLU A 315 7.97 23.51 6.68
C GLU A 315 8.99 22.44 6.29
N ASP A 316 9.91 22.79 5.39
CA ASP A 316 11.08 21.98 5.11
C ASP A 316 12.09 22.24 6.26
N ASP A 317 12.49 21.20 7.00
CA ASP A 317 13.62 21.28 7.95
C ASP A 317 14.94 21.65 7.25
#